data_AF-A0A9X6ZEZ6-F1
#
_entry.id   AF-A0A9X6ZEZ6-F1
#
_cell.length_a   1.000
_cell.length_b   1.000
_cell.length_c   1.000
_cell.angle_alpha   90.00
_cell.angle_beta   90.00
_cell.angle_gamma   90.00
#
_symmetry.space_group_name_H-M   'P 1'
#
loop_
_entity.id
_entity.type
_entity.pdbx_description
1 polymer ?
#
loop_
_entity_poly.entity_id
_entity_poly.type
_entity_poly.pdbx_seq_one_letter_code
_entity_poly.pdbx_strand_id
1 'polypeptide(L)'
;MKNIYWNGNGKCQKQLNIYDELKPNIGITTNKYMNLFITASNVYYDVHKNDGCNLLTYYDEKIEKYIIPFANDIHSLQLNIQMDLLIKNLKNKKQLEVFMDEVILYLQDKDLTYKKYSVFSHYQNKELCKEAKDGFQEISFGNENNYNNWVNHRVTNMQYIFVK
;
A
#
# COMPACT_ATOMS: atom_id res chain seq x y z
N MET A 1 -25.15 8.00 6.76
CA MET A 1 -23.67 7.89 6.87
C MET A 1 -23.07 8.32 5.53
N LYS A 2 -21.95 9.06 5.55
CA LYS A 2 -21.28 9.50 4.32
C LYS A 2 -20.66 8.27 3.63
N ASN A 3 -20.85 8.13 2.31
CA ASN A 3 -20.25 7.06 1.51
C ASN A 3 -18.76 7.36 1.31
N ILE A 4 -17.89 6.81 2.16
CA ILE A 4 -16.43 6.99 2.11
C ILE A 4 -15.75 5.64 2.39
N TYR A 5 -14.62 5.38 1.75
CA TYR A 5 -13.91 4.11 1.94
C TYR A 5 -13.48 3.86 3.38
N TRP A 6 -13.20 4.92 4.14
CA TRP A 6 -12.87 4.83 5.58
C TRP A 6 -13.91 4.09 6.42
N ASN A 7 -15.20 4.22 6.07
CA ASN A 7 -16.30 3.57 6.79
C ASN A 7 -16.73 2.24 6.15
N GLY A 8 -15.98 1.72 5.17
CA GLY A 8 -16.35 0.50 4.45
C GLY A 8 -17.57 0.67 3.54
N ASN A 9 -17.89 1.89 3.12
CA ASN A 9 -19.05 2.19 2.26
C ASN A 9 -18.69 3.10 1.08
N GLY A 10 -17.43 3.05 0.62
CA GLY A 10 -17.00 3.76 -0.58
C GLY A 10 -17.70 3.23 -1.84
N LYS A 11 -17.74 4.05 -2.89
CA LYS A 11 -18.47 3.73 -4.13
C LYS A 11 -18.02 2.40 -4.74
N CYS A 12 -16.72 2.14 -4.75
CA CYS A 12 -16.10 0.93 -5.29
C CYS A 12 -15.63 -0.03 -4.19
N GLN A 13 -16.26 -0.03 -3.00
CA GLN A 13 -15.77 -0.77 -1.82
C GLN A 13 -15.49 -2.25 -2.09
N LYS A 14 -16.37 -2.93 -2.84
CA LYS A 14 -16.18 -4.35 -3.17
C LYS A 14 -14.86 -4.59 -3.92
N GLN A 15 -14.54 -3.72 -4.87
CA GLN A 15 -13.32 -3.82 -5.66
C GLN A 15 -12.08 -3.46 -4.82
N LEU A 16 -12.20 -2.45 -3.96
CA LEU A 16 -11.14 -2.11 -3.01
C LEU A 16 -10.79 -3.30 -2.10
N ASN A 17 -11.79 -4.01 -1.57
CA ASN A 17 -11.56 -5.18 -0.73
C ASN A 17 -10.78 -6.28 -1.48
N ILE A 18 -11.12 -6.54 -2.74
CA ILE A 18 -10.39 -7.50 -3.59
C ILE A 18 -8.93 -7.07 -3.76
N TYR A 19 -8.68 -5.80 -4.07
CA TYR A 19 -7.32 -5.30 -4.23
C TYR A 19 -6.54 -5.32 -2.91
N ASP A 20 -7.21 -5.06 -1.80
CA ASP A 20 -6.59 -5.08 -0.48
C ASP A 20 -6.07 -6.48 -0.10
N GLU A 21 -6.78 -7.54 -0.48
CA GLU A 21 -6.35 -8.93 -0.31
C GLU A 21 -5.12 -9.29 -1.16
N LEU A 22 -4.90 -8.60 -2.28
CA LEU A 22 -3.74 -8.81 -3.15
C LEU A 22 -2.48 -8.09 -2.67
N LYS A 23 -2.58 -7.12 -1.75
CA LYS A 23 -1.42 -6.34 -1.30
C LYS A 23 -0.42 -7.22 -0.54
N PRO A 24 0.89 -6.94 -0.66
CA PRO A 24 1.84 -7.47 0.30
C PRO A 24 1.61 -6.78 1.65
N ASN A 25 2.01 -7.42 2.75
CA ASN A 25 1.94 -6.78 4.06
C ASN A 25 2.95 -5.62 4.18
N ILE A 26 4.09 -5.73 3.50
CA ILE A 26 5.19 -4.76 3.64
C ILE A 26 5.66 -4.26 2.27
N GLY A 27 5.73 -2.93 2.19
CA GLY A 27 6.45 -2.21 1.14
C GLY A 27 5.71 -2.15 -0.19
N ILE A 28 6.50 -2.09 -1.25
CA ILE A 28 6.10 -1.90 -2.64
C ILE A 28 6.44 -3.17 -3.43
N THR A 29 5.84 -3.35 -4.60
CA THR A 29 6.01 -4.52 -5.48
C THR A 29 6.81 -4.19 -6.74
N THR A 30 7.04 -5.20 -7.59
CA THR A 30 7.56 -5.03 -8.94
C THR A 30 6.51 -4.57 -9.97
N ASN A 31 5.22 -4.61 -9.62
CA ASN A 31 4.12 -4.22 -10.51
C ASN A 31 3.71 -2.76 -10.27
N LYS A 32 3.84 -1.92 -11.30
CA LYS A 32 3.51 -0.48 -11.21
C LYS A 32 2.06 -0.17 -10.85
N TYR A 33 1.10 -0.99 -11.30
CA TYR A 33 -0.33 -0.81 -11.04
C TYR A 33 -0.66 -1.16 -9.58
N MET A 34 -0.08 -2.25 -9.07
CA MET A 34 -0.17 -2.56 -7.64
C MET A 34 0.50 -1.48 -6.78
N ASN A 35 1.60 -0.90 -7.24
CA ASN A 35 2.30 0.18 -6.53
C ASN A 35 1.50 1.48 -6.49
N LEU A 36 0.77 1.80 -7.57
CA LEU A 36 -0.22 2.89 -7.57
C LEU A 36 -1.28 2.63 -6.50
N PHE A 37 -1.88 1.43 -6.48
CA PHE A 37 -2.90 1.08 -5.50
C PHE A 37 -2.39 1.18 -4.05
N ILE A 38 -1.25 0.56 -3.74
CA ILE A 38 -0.64 0.61 -2.41
C ILE A 38 -0.39 2.06 -1.98
N THR A 39 0.19 2.87 -2.87
CA THR A 39 0.54 4.25 -2.54
C THR A 39 -0.72 5.10 -2.34
N ALA A 40 -1.70 5.00 -3.23
CA ALA A 40 -2.97 5.71 -3.12
C ALA A 40 -3.72 5.33 -1.83
N SER A 41 -3.80 4.04 -1.51
CA SER A 41 -4.44 3.54 -0.28
C SER A 41 -3.72 4.00 0.99
N ASN A 42 -2.39 4.03 0.99
CA ASN A 42 -1.62 4.54 2.15
C ASN A 42 -1.82 6.04 2.34
N VAL A 43 -1.81 6.83 1.26
CA VAL A 43 -2.10 8.27 1.29
C VAL A 43 -3.53 8.51 1.79
N TYR A 44 -4.50 7.76 1.28
CA TYR A 44 -5.88 7.84 1.71
C TYR A 44 -6.03 7.59 3.21
N TYR A 45 -5.41 6.52 3.70
CA TYR A 45 -5.45 6.17 5.12
C TYR A 45 -4.77 7.23 5.99
N ASP A 46 -3.62 7.78 5.55
CA ASP A 46 -2.93 8.83 6.30
C ASP A 46 -3.73 10.12 6.37
N VAL A 47 -4.42 10.51 5.29
CA VAL A 47 -5.30 11.69 5.30
C VAL A 47 -6.47 11.52 6.26
N HIS A 48 -7.06 10.33 6.36
CA HIS A 48 -8.17 10.11 7.29
C HIS A 48 -7.71 9.92 8.74
N LYS A 49 -6.57 9.26 8.97
CA LYS A 49 -6.07 8.97 10.32
C LYS A 49 -5.26 10.10 10.94
N ASN A 50 -4.43 10.77 10.14
CA ASN A 50 -3.42 11.73 10.59
C ASN A 50 -3.58 13.11 9.92
N ASP A 51 -4.73 13.38 9.27
CA ASP A 51 -5.00 14.59 8.49
C ASP A 51 -3.93 14.90 7.42
N GLY A 52 -3.22 13.87 6.97
CA GLY A 52 -2.21 13.96 5.91
C GLY A 52 -0.91 14.64 6.37
N CYS A 53 -0.67 14.72 7.68
CA CYS A 53 0.56 15.31 8.23
C CYS A 53 1.83 14.62 7.74
N ASN A 54 1.74 13.34 7.36
CA ASN A 54 2.91 12.57 6.93
C ASN A 54 3.18 12.66 5.42
N LEU A 55 2.30 13.30 4.63
CA LEU A 55 2.40 13.26 3.17
C LEU A 55 3.69 13.86 2.63
N LEU A 56 4.10 15.03 3.13
CA LEU A 56 5.36 15.67 2.71
C LEU A 56 6.59 14.95 3.26
N THR A 57 6.49 14.36 4.45
CA THR A 57 7.66 13.80 5.15
C THR A 57 7.97 12.37 4.72
N TYR A 58 6.96 11.59 4.33
CA TYR A 58 7.08 10.14 4.16
C TYR A 58 6.52 9.60 2.84
N TYR A 59 5.81 10.43 2.07
CA TYR A 59 5.12 10.01 0.86
C TYR A 59 5.43 10.82 -0.39
N ASP A 60 6.13 11.95 -0.31
CA ASP A 60 6.46 12.81 -1.46
C ASP A 60 7.15 12.04 -2.60
N GLU A 61 8.25 11.34 -2.30
CA GLU A 61 8.96 10.51 -3.28
C GLU A 61 8.08 9.37 -3.82
N LYS A 62 7.19 8.81 -2.99
CA LYS A 62 6.29 7.73 -3.39
C LYS A 62 5.16 8.25 -4.28
N ILE A 63 4.62 9.43 -3.98
CA ILE A 63 3.61 10.11 -4.79
C ILE A 63 4.22 10.42 -6.16
N GLU A 64 5.42 10.99 -6.19
CA GLU A 64 6.13 11.28 -7.44
C GLU A 64 6.41 10.02 -8.25
N LYS A 65 6.83 8.93 -7.60
CA LYS A 65 7.20 7.70 -8.30
C LYS A 65 6.02 6.81 -8.70
N TYR A 66 4.94 6.80 -7.94
CA TYR A 66 3.87 5.80 -8.08
C TYR A 66 2.48 6.37 -8.32
N ILE A 67 2.26 7.68 -8.14
CA ILE A 67 0.98 8.35 -8.44
C ILE A 67 1.11 9.27 -9.66
N ILE A 68 2.06 10.20 -9.66
CA ILE A 68 2.25 11.18 -10.74
C ILE A 68 2.38 10.56 -12.15
N PRO A 69 3.02 9.39 -12.35
CA PRO A 69 3.11 8.78 -13.69
C PRO A 69 1.76 8.44 -14.33
N PHE A 70 0.67 8.48 -13.56
CA PHE A 70 -0.70 8.21 -14.00
C PHE A 70 -1.53 9.48 -14.19
N ALA A 71 -0.91 10.67 -14.24
CA ALA A 71 -1.60 11.96 -14.38
C ALA A 71 -2.48 12.10 -15.64
N ASN A 72 -2.19 11.34 -16.69
CA ASN A 72 -2.98 11.34 -17.92
C ASN A 72 -4.26 10.50 -17.81
N ASP A 73 -4.34 9.63 -16.81
CA ASP A 73 -5.48 8.73 -16.59
C ASP A 73 -6.30 9.12 -15.36
N ILE A 74 -5.67 9.82 -14.40
CA ILE A 74 -6.26 10.24 -13.12
C ILE A 74 -6.23 11.76 -13.04
N HIS A 75 -7.40 12.40 -12.98
CA HIS A 75 -7.55 13.83 -13.21
C HIS A 75 -8.05 14.62 -12.00
N SER A 76 -8.75 13.97 -11.08
CA SER A 76 -9.39 14.58 -9.90
C SER A 76 -8.50 15.47 -9.04
N LEU A 77 -7.19 15.22 -9.02
CA LEU A 77 -6.21 15.95 -8.21
C LEU A 77 -5.28 16.87 -9.02
N GLN A 78 -5.37 16.85 -10.35
CA GLN A 78 -4.41 17.51 -11.25
C GLN A 78 -2.97 17.11 -10.90
N LEU A 79 -2.61 15.85 -11.10
CA LEU A 79 -1.35 15.28 -10.60
C LEU A 79 -0.07 15.96 -11.13
N ASN A 80 -0.14 16.67 -12.26
CA ASN A 80 0.97 17.42 -12.88
C ASN A 80 1.06 18.88 -12.39
N ILE A 81 1.02 19.09 -11.07
CA ILE A 81 1.19 20.41 -10.43
C ILE A 81 2.32 20.36 -9.41
N GLN A 82 2.71 21.52 -8.87
CA GLN A 82 3.69 21.59 -7.78
C GLN A 82 3.28 20.69 -6.61
N MET A 83 4.24 19.94 -6.06
CA MET A 83 4.00 18.94 -5.00
C MET A 83 3.21 19.53 -3.81
N ASP A 84 3.54 20.73 -3.34
CA ASP A 84 2.81 21.37 -2.23
C ASP A 84 1.31 21.56 -2.52
N LEU A 85 0.96 21.91 -3.77
CA LEU A 85 -0.42 22.05 -4.21
C LEU A 85 -1.09 20.68 -4.35
N LEU A 86 -0.38 19.68 -4.87
CA LEU A 86 -0.87 18.32 -4.94
C LEU A 86 -1.17 17.75 -3.54
N ILE A 87 -0.29 17.96 -2.57
CA ILE A 87 -0.52 17.57 -1.17
C ILE A 87 -1.75 18.28 -0.60
N LYS A 88 -1.94 19.58 -0.90
CA LYS A 88 -3.14 20.31 -0.49
C LYS A 88 -4.42 19.70 -1.08
N ASN A 89 -4.39 19.29 -2.35
CA ASN A 89 -5.51 18.60 -3.00
C ASN A 89 -5.76 17.22 -2.38
N LEU A 90 -4.71 16.45 -2.10
CA LEU A 90 -4.81 15.14 -1.42
C LEU A 90 -5.42 15.25 -0.02
N LYS A 91 -5.12 16.32 0.72
CA LYS A 91 -5.72 16.60 2.03
C LYS A 91 -7.20 17.01 1.95
N ASN A 92 -7.69 17.42 0.78
CA ASN A 92 -9.11 17.70 0.60
C ASN A 92 -9.88 16.38 0.52
N LYS A 93 -10.50 15.99 1.65
CA LYS A 93 -11.23 14.72 1.77
C LYS A 93 -12.26 14.48 0.67
N LYS A 94 -12.91 15.53 0.11
CA LYS A 94 -13.85 15.35 -1.02
C LYS A 94 -13.12 14.98 -2.31
N GLN A 95 -12.03 15.66 -2.64
CA GLN A 95 -11.22 15.33 -3.82
C GLN A 95 -10.55 13.96 -3.66
N LEU A 96 -10.12 13.64 -2.44
CA LEU A 96 -9.52 12.36 -2.11
C LEU A 96 -10.46 11.17 -2.34
N GLU A 97 -11.75 11.28 -2.03
CA GLU A 97 -12.72 10.22 -2.38
C GLU A 97 -12.82 10.03 -3.91
N VAL A 98 -12.88 11.13 -4.67
CA VAL A 98 -12.94 11.08 -6.14
C VAL A 98 -11.65 10.47 -6.72
N PHE A 99 -10.50 10.82 -6.15
CA PHE A 99 -9.22 10.22 -6.50
C PHE A 99 -9.20 8.71 -6.28
N MET A 100 -9.70 8.23 -5.14
CA MET A 100 -9.78 6.80 -4.89
C MET A 100 -10.74 6.10 -5.86
N ASP A 101 -11.88 6.72 -6.19
CA ASP A 101 -12.78 6.20 -7.22
C ASP A 101 -12.06 6.06 -8.57
N GLU A 102 -11.35 7.10 -9.02
CA GLU A 102 -10.60 7.09 -10.28
C GLU A 102 -9.50 6.02 -10.28
N VAL A 103 -8.72 5.91 -9.20
CA VAL A 103 -7.68 4.88 -9.06
C VAL A 103 -8.29 3.48 -9.18
N ILE A 104 -9.36 3.18 -8.43
CA ILE A 104 -9.94 1.84 -8.41
C ILE A 104 -10.53 1.47 -9.78
N LEU A 105 -11.22 2.43 -10.42
CA LEU A 105 -11.80 2.24 -11.76
C LEU A 105 -10.70 2.08 -12.82
N TYR A 106 -9.64 2.88 -12.75
CA TYR A 106 -8.50 2.76 -13.66
C TYR A 106 -7.81 1.40 -13.58
N LEU A 107 -7.75 0.80 -12.38
CA LEU A 107 -7.11 -0.49 -12.15
C LEU A 107 -7.97 -1.70 -12.55
N GLN A 108 -9.25 -1.51 -12.84
CA GLN A 108 -10.22 -2.61 -13.02
C GLN A 108 -9.88 -3.55 -14.17
N ASP A 109 -9.23 -3.06 -15.22
CA ASP A 109 -8.81 -3.81 -16.39
C ASP A 109 -7.29 -4.08 -16.42
N LYS A 110 -6.57 -3.79 -15.32
CA LYS A 110 -5.12 -3.94 -15.25
C LYS A 110 -4.73 -5.23 -14.56
N ASP A 111 -3.61 -5.80 -15.00
CA ASP A 111 -2.98 -6.91 -14.29
C ASP A 111 -2.27 -6.39 -13.04
N LEU A 112 -2.76 -6.78 -11.86
CA LEU A 112 -2.20 -6.42 -10.56
C LEU A 112 -1.28 -7.50 -9.99
N THR A 113 -1.05 -8.60 -10.72
CA THR A 113 -0.26 -9.72 -10.23
C THR A 113 1.22 -9.36 -10.09
N TYR A 114 1.85 -9.95 -9.08
CA TYR A 114 3.28 -9.85 -8.84
C TYR A 114 3.74 -11.09 -8.09
N LYS A 115 5.05 -11.38 -8.13
CA LYS A 115 5.62 -12.48 -7.34
C LYS A 115 5.59 -12.11 -5.85
N LYS A 116 4.78 -12.83 -5.08
CA LYS A 116 4.68 -12.70 -3.62
C LYS A 116 5.77 -13.53 -2.95
N TYR A 117 6.51 -12.91 -2.03
CA TYR A 117 7.50 -13.54 -1.18
C TYR A 117 6.98 -13.52 0.25
N SER A 118 6.86 -14.68 0.89
CA SER A 118 6.26 -14.80 2.22
C SER A 118 7.19 -15.52 3.19
N VAL A 119 7.10 -15.11 4.45
CA VAL A 119 7.65 -15.81 5.62
C VAL A 119 6.62 -15.72 6.73
N PHE A 120 6.53 -16.74 7.55
CA PHE A 120 5.63 -16.78 8.69
C PHE A 120 6.42 -16.47 9.94
N SER A 121 5.93 -15.55 10.77
CA SER A 121 6.66 -15.03 11.95
C SER A 121 5.86 -15.26 13.22
N HIS A 122 6.50 -15.83 14.23
CA HIS A 122 6.01 -15.88 15.60
C HIS A 122 6.82 -14.93 16.48
N TYR A 123 6.33 -13.70 16.63
CA TYR A 123 7.09 -12.59 17.22
C TYR A 123 7.55 -12.82 18.66
N GLN A 124 6.72 -13.45 19.50
CA GLN A 124 7.05 -13.66 20.92
C GLN A 124 8.23 -14.62 21.11
N ASN A 125 8.20 -15.74 20.39
CA ASN A 125 9.25 -16.76 20.39
C ASN A 125 10.45 -16.40 19.50
N LYS A 126 10.35 -15.34 18.70
CA LYS A 126 11.35 -14.96 17.68
C LYS A 126 11.63 -16.10 16.69
N GLU A 127 10.57 -16.69 16.17
CA GLU A 127 10.67 -17.82 15.23
C GLU A 127 10.18 -17.40 13.84
N LEU A 128 10.83 -17.92 12.80
CA LEU A 128 10.41 -17.81 11.41
C LEU A 128 10.14 -19.21 10.84
N CYS A 129 9.13 -19.34 9.99
CA CYS A 129 8.90 -20.52 9.17
C CYS A 129 8.66 -20.13 7.71
N LYS A 130 9.05 -20.99 6.77
CA LYS A 130 8.81 -20.78 5.33
C LYS A 130 7.40 -21.18 4.91
N GLU A 131 6.71 -21.96 5.74
CA GLU A 131 5.38 -22.49 5.47
C GLU A 131 4.39 -22.04 6.53
N ALA A 132 3.10 -22.04 6.18
CA ALA A 132 2.04 -21.65 7.09
C ALA A 132 2.00 -22.61 8.28
N LYS A 133 1.93 -22.04 9.49
CA LYS A 133 1.96 -22.80 10.74
C LYS A 133 1.08 -22.11 11.78
N ASP A 134 0.35 -22.90 12.55
CA ASP A 134 -0.53 -22.37 13.59
C ASP A 134 0.25 -21.49 14.58
N GLY A 135 -0.32 -20.34 14.90
CA GLY A 135 0.30 -19.33 15.76
C GLY A 135 1.31 -18.41 15.04
N PHE A 136 1.66 -18.67 13.78
CA PHE A 136 2.53 -17.78 13.00
C PHE A 136 1.70 -16.84 12.12
N GLN A 137 2.14 -15.58 12.04
CA GLN A 137 1.53 -14.60 11.16
C GLN A 137 2.29 -14.53 9.83
N GLU A 138 1.58 -14.56 8.70
CA GLU A 138 2.19 -14.30 7.40
C GLU A 138 2.73 -12.86 7.32
N ILE A 139 3.98 -12.73 6.89
CA ILE A 139 4.60 -11.47 6.48
C ILE A 139 5.00 -11.62 5.02
N SER A 140 4.40 -10.79 4.18
CA SER A 140 4.57 -10.87 2.73
C SER A 140 5.10 -9.58 2.11
N PHE A 141 5.81 -9.76 0.99
CA PHE A 141 6.51 -8.72 0.25
C PHE A 141 6.29 -8.94 -1.25
N GLY A 142 6.24 -7.86 -2.03
CA GLY A 142 6.25 -7.92 -3.50
C GLY A 142 7.62 -7.71 -4.14
N ASN A 143 8.67 -7.62 -3.33
CA ASN A 143 10.05 -7.41 -3.77
C ASN A 143 11.00 -8.31 -2.96
N GLU A 144 11.84 -9.06 -3.67
CA GLU A 144 12.75 -10.06 -3.10
C GLU A 144 13.83 -9.43 -2.22
N ASN A 145 14.37 -8.28 -2.61
CA ASN A 145 15.40 -7.60 -1.81
C ASN A 145 14.81 -7.12 -0.48
N ASN A 146 13.58 -6.60 -0.48
CA ASN A 146 12.91 -6.22 0.76
C ASN A 146 12.65 -7.43 1.67
N TYR A 147 12.21 -8.54 1.09
CA TYR A 147 12.04 -9.81 1.81
C TYR A 147 13.37 -10.28 2.44
N ASN A 148 14.42 -10.39 1.63
CA ASN A 148 15.73 -10.85 2.08
C ASN A 148 16.31 -9.94 3.15
N ASN A 149 16.24 -8.62 2.97
CA ASN A 149 16.71 -7.66 3.97
C ASN A 149 15.95 -7.78 5.28
N TRP A 150 14.63 -7.94 5.22
CA TRP A 150 13.80 -8.11 6.42
C TRP A 150 14.15 -9.41 7.15
N VAL A 151 14.19 -10.54 6.44
CA VAL A 151 14.55 -11.84 7.01
C VAL A 151 15.94 -11.82 7.61
N ASN A 152 16.94 -11.32 6.86
CA ASN A 152 18.32 -11.23 7.32
C ASN A 152 18.41 -10.38 8.57
N HIS A 153 17.81 -9.19 8.61
CA HIS A 153 17.81 -8.36 9.81
C HIS A 153 17.19 -9.08 11.02
N ARG A 154 16.13 -9.88 10.83
CA ARG A 154 15.51 -10.62 11.94
C ARG A 154 16.44 -11.71 12.47
N VAL A 155 17.08 -12.47 11.58
CA VAL A 155 18.01 -13.53 11.97
C VAL A 155 19.28 -12.95 12.59
N THR A 156 19.93 -12.00 11.93
CA THR A 156 21.24 -11.50 12.35
C THR A 156 21.18 -10.53 13.52
N ASN A 157 20.24 -9.59 13.50
CA ASN A 157 20.23 -8.48 14.46
C ASN A 157 19.22 -8.72 15.59
N MET A 158 18.16 -9.47 15.34
CA MET A 158 17.09 -9.71 16.33
C MET A 158 17.08 -11.15 16.88
N GLN A 159 18.01 -11.99 16.41
CA GLN A 159 18.23 -13.36 16.87
C GLN A 159 17.00 -14.26 16.66
N TYR A 160 16.30 -14.08 15.55
CA TYR A 160 15.24 -15.00 15.16
C TYR A 160 15.85 -16.31 14.64
N ILE A 161 15.17 -17.43 14.91
CA ILE A 161 15.56 -18.75 14.40
C ILE A 161 14.54 -19.27 13.39
N PHE A 162 15.03 -20.01 12.39
CA PHE A 162 14.15 -20.75 11.50
C PHE A 162 13.72 -22.07 12.15
N VAL A 163 12.41 -22.26 12.23
CA VAL A 163 11.80 -23.52 12.64
C VAL A 163 11.21 -24.24 11.43
N LYS A 164 11.06 -25.55 11.55
CA LYS A 164 10.33 -26.37 10.59
C LYS A 164 8.83 -26.18 10.74
#